data_AF-A0A2N2DSH7-F1
#
_entry.id   AF-A0A2N2DSH7-F1
#
_cell.length_a   1.000
_cell.length_b   1.000
_cell.length_c   1.000
_cell.angle_alpha   90.00
_cell.angle_beta   90.00
_cell.angle_gamma   90.00
#
_symmetry.space_group_name_H-M   'P 1'
#
loop_
_entity.id
_entity.type
_entity.pdbx_description
1 polymer ?
#
loop_
_entity_poly.entity_id
_entity_poly.type
_entity_poly.pdbx_seq_one_letter_code
_entity_poly.pdbx_strand_id
1 'polypeptide(L)'
;MKVIITSKNFNASDHLKKIIESKFEKLGKYFSKDIVANVTLSMEKGRQKMEATINAKGTIFRAEEETSDVYAGVDKVVDKLATQMSRFKTRLLRKHKDNKEFAFDDLPDSSESEETVVVKRKKFDLIPMTIEEAIMQMELLEHNFYVFLDMDSETVNVVYKRKDGDYGILEPSY
;
A
#
# COMPACT_ATOMS: atom_id res chain seq x y z
N MET A 1 -5.18 -19.02 1.34
CA MET A 1 -5.39 -17.56 1.31
C MET A 1 -6.71 -17.29 0.62
N LYS A 2 -7.57 -16.41 1.16
CA LYS A 2 -8.83 -16.04 0.51
C LYS A 2 -8.59 -14.81 -0.36
N VAL A 3 -8.87 -14.89 -1.66
CA VAL A 3 -8.72 -13.77 -2.60
C VAL A 3 -10.11 -13.20 -2.88
N ILE A 4 -10.29 -11.91 -2.66
CA ILE A 4 -11.52 -11.18 -2.98
C ILE A 4 -11.19 -10.28 -4.17
N ILE A 5 -11.79 -10.58 -5.32
CA ILE A 5 -11.58 -9.84 -6.56
C ILE A 5 -12.75 -8.89 -6.77
N THR A 6 -12.47 -7.58 -6.82
CA THR A 6 -13.43 -6.52 -7.10
C THR A 6 -13.08 -5.88 -8.43
N SER A 7 -14.01 -5.90 -9.39
CA SER A 7 -13.83 -5.23 -10.69
C SER A 7 -14.74 -4.01 -10.79
N LYS A 8 -14.15 -2.83 -11.02
CA LYS A 8 -14.84 -1.57 -11.27
C LYS A 8 -14.75 -1.22 -12.76
N ASN A 9 -15.89 -0.89 -13.37
CA ASN A 9 -16.00 -0.47 -14.77
C ASN A 9 -15.61 -1.52 -15.84
N PHE A 10 -15.50 -2.80 -15.48
CA PHE A 10 -15.28 -3.91 -16.42
C PHE A 10 -15.72 -5.26 -15.82
N ASN A 11 -16.08 -6.22 -16.69
CA ASN A 11 -16.38 -7.60 -16.29
C ASN A 11 -15.13 -8.47 -16.38
N ALA A 12 -14.53 -8.79 -15.24
CA ALA A 12 -13.40 -9.72 -15.20
C ALA A 12 -13.82 -11.10 -15.75
N SER A 13 -13.19 -11.52 -16.84
CA SER A 13 -13.35 -12.88 -17.40
C SER A 13 -12.94 -13.94 -16.38
N ASP A 14 -13.58 -15.11 -16.41
CA ASP A 14 -13.25 -16.23 -15.53
C ASP A 14 -11.80 -16.70 -15.71
N HIS A 15 -11.22 -16.51 -16.90
CA HIS A 15 -9.81 -16.79 -17.16
C HIS A 15 -8.89 -15.87 -16.34
N LEU A 16 -9.22 -14.59 -16.26
CA LEU A 16 -8.45 -13.61 -15.51
C LEU A 16 -8.51 -13.89 -14.01
N LYS A 17 -9.70 -14.24 -13.49
CA LYS A 17 -9.88 -14.61 -12.09
C LYS A 17 -9.01 -15.81 -11.71
N LYS A 18 -9.00 -16.86 -12.52
CA LYS A 18 -8.15 -18.05 -12.31
C LYS A 18 -6.66 -17.72 -12.29
N ILE A 19 -6.21 -16.82 -13.18
CA ILE A 19 -4.81 -16.39 -13.21
C ILE A 19 -4.44 -15.64 -11.93
N ILE A 20 -5.28 -14.70 -11.50
CA ILE A 20 -5.08 -13.96 -10.25
C ILE A 20 -5.03 -14.94 -9.08
N GLU A 21 -6.00 -15.85 -8.96
CA GLU A 21 -6.01 -16.86 -7.91
C GLU A 21 -4.72 -17.70 -7.89
N SER A 22 -4.27 -18.21 -9.05
CA SER A 22 -3.05 -19.02 -9.14
C SER A 22 -1.78 -18.24 -8.76
N LYS A 23 -1.66 -16.97 -9.16
CA LYS A 23 -0.49 -16.15 -8.80
C LYS A 23 -0.49 -15.77 -7.33
N PHE A 24 -1.64 -15.43 -6.77
CA PHE A 24 -1.80 -15.13 -5.35
C PHE A 24 -1.66 -16.38 -4.48
N GLU A 25 -1.98 -17.57 -4.96
CA GLU A 25 -1.74 -18.83 -4.25
C GLU A 25 -0.24 -19.07 -4.02
N LYS A 26 0.63 -18.71 -4.98
CA LYS A 26 2.09 -18.75 -4.79
C LYS A 26 2.55 -17.83 -3.67
N LEU A 27 1.96 -16.64 -3.56
CA LEU A 27 2.20 -15.73 -2.43
C LEU A 27 1.67 -16.31 -1.11
N GLY A 28 0.61 -17.11 -1.16
CA GLY A 28 0.03 -17.79 -0.02
C GLY A 28 0.99 -18.76 0.68
N LYS A 29 2.08 -19.20 0.03
CA LYS A 29 3.13 -20.02 0.66
C LYS A 29 3.93 -19.24 1.72
N TYR A 30 3.97 -17.91 1.62
CA TYR A 30 4.74 -17.05 2.54
C TYR A 30 3.99 -16.71 3.83
N PHE A 31 2.74 -17.14 3.94
CA PHE A 31 1.84 -16.78 5.02
C PHE A 31 1.26 -18.03 5.66
N SER A 32 1.08 -18.02 6.98
CA SER A 32 0.27 -19.04 7.62
C SER A 32 -1.20 -18.88 7.25
N LYS A 33 -2.00 -19.89 7.58
CA LYS A 33 -3.41 -19.99 7.16
C LYS A 33 -4.23 -18.77 7.61
N ASP A 34 -5.20 -18.40 6.78
CA ASP A 34 -6.26 -17.38 6.99
C ASP A 34 -5.95 -15.90 6.67
N ILE A 35 -5.11 -15.63 5.66
CA ILE A 35 -4.97 -14.28 5.10
C ILE A 35 -6.02 -13.97 4.03
N VAL A 36 -6.51 -12.73 4.05
CA VAL A 36 -7.40 -12.15 3.03
C VAL A 36 -6.62 -11.18 2.15
N ALA A 37 -6.66 -11.43 0.84
CA ALA A 37 -6.11 -10.55 -0.19
C ALA A 37 -7.26 -9.90 -0.96
N ASN A 38 -7.35 -8.57 -0.91
CA ASN A 38 -8.30 -7.78 -1.68
C ASN A 38 -7.62 -7.28 -2.94
N VAL A 39 -8.11 -7.68 -4.10
CA VAL A 39 -7.61 -7.24 -5.41
C VAL A 39 -8.69 -6.42 -6.08
N THR A 40 -8.42 -5.14 -6.33
CA THR A 40 -9.31 -4.24 -7.05
C THR A 40 -8.72 -3.93 -8.43
N LEU A 41 -9.51 -4.16 -9.46
CA LEU A 41 -9.20 -3.82 -10.84
C LEU A 41 -10.14 -2.71 -11.29
N SER A 42 -9.60 -1.59 -11.75
CA SER A 42 -10.38 -0.48 -12.30
C SER A 42 -9.85 -0.06 -13.66
N MET A 43 -10.76 0.25 -14.58
CA MET A 43 -10.42 0.80 -15.89
C MET A 43 -10.87 2.26 -15.98
N GLU A 44 -9.93 3.16 -16.27
CA GLU A 44 -10.18 4.60 -16.42
C GLU A 44 -9.44 5.15 -17.64
N LYS A 45 -10.17 5.80 -18.57
CA LYS A 45 -9.62 6.50 -19.74
C LYS A 45 -8.60 5.67 -20.57
N GLY A 46 -8.81 4.36 -20.69
CA GLY A 46 -7.91 3.45 -21.43
C GLY A 46 -6.67 2.98 -20.66
N ARG A 47 -6.50 3.40 -19.40
CA ARG A 47 -5.50 2.86 -18.46
C ARG A 47 -6.18 1.92 -17.48
N GLN A 48 -5.50 0.84 -17.14
CA GLN A 48 -5.98 -0.13 -16.16
C GLN A 48 -5.16 0.07 -14.88
N LYS A 49 -5.85 0.37 -13.79
CA LYS A 49 -5.25 0.44 -12.46
C LYS A 49 -5.58 -0.85 -11.73
N MET A 50 -4.55 -1.46 -11.17
CA MET A 50 -4.68 -2.63 -10.31
C MET A 50 -4.13 -2.30 -8.93
N GLU A 51 -4.96 -2.56 -7.93
CA GLU A 51 -4.62 -2.39 -6.53
C GLU A 51 -4.76 -3.73 -5.82
N ALA A 52 -3.73 -4.16 -5.10
CA ALA A 52 -3.78 -5.32 -4.24
C ALA A 52 -3.42 -4.95 -2.81
N THR A 53 -4.31 -5.29 -1.89
CA THR A 53 -4.15 -5.07 -0.45
C THR A 53 -4.25 -6.40 0.28
N ILE A 54 -3.20 -6.79 1.00
CA ILE A 54 -3.13 -7.99 1.82
C ILE A 54 -3.08 -7.57 3.29
N ASN A 55 -4.02 -8.06 4.09
CA ASN A 55 -4.07 -7.79 5.52
C ASN A 55 -3.57 -9.01 6.31
N ALA A 56 -2.44 -8.86 6.98
CA ALA A 56 -1.81 -9.88 7.82
C ALA A 56 -1.77 -9.36 9.28
N LYS A 57 -2.82 -9.66 10.06
CA LYS A 57 -3.04 -9.32 11.50
C LYS A 57 -2.18 -8.15 12.03
N GLY A 58 -2.44 -6.94 11.53
CA GLY A 58 -1.80 -5.70 11.99
C GLY A 58 -0.70 -5.17 11.06
N THR A 59 -0.33 -5.90 10.01
CA THR A 59 0.50 -5.39 8.91
C THR A 59 -0.31 -5.41 7.63
N ILE A 60 -0.43 -4.26 6.97
CA ILE A 60 -1.14 -4.11 5.70
C ILE A 60 -0.08 -3.94 4.61
N PHE A 61 -0.05 -4.87 3.65
CA PHE A 61 0.74 -4.74 2.44
C PHE A 61 -0.17 -4.22 1.33
N ARG A 62 0.19 -3.10 0.71
CA ARG A 62 -0.56 -2.51 -0.40
C ARG A 62 0.39 -2.25 -1.56
N ALA A 63 0.00 -2.71 -2.73
CA ALA A 63 0.68 -2.45 -3.99
C ALA A 63 -0.32 -1.92 -5.02
N GLU A 64 0.11 -0.91 -5.77
CA GLU A 64 -0.65 -0.27 -6.83
C GLU A 64 0.22 -0.20 -8.08
N GLU A 65 -0.38 -0.51 -9.23
CA GLU A 65 0.24 -0.42 -10.55
C GLU A 65 -0.76 0.06 -11.60
N GLU A 66 -0.29 0.93 -12.49
CA GLU A 66 -1.03 1.36 -13.68
C GLU A 66 -0.38 0.75 -14.91
N THR A 67 -1.16 0.05 -15.72
CA THR A 67 -0.67 -0.62 -16.93
C THR A 67 -1.71 -0.57 -18.05
N SER A 68 -1.25 -0.76 -19.29
CA SER A 68 -2.13 -0.90 -20.46
C SER A 68 -2.66 -2.33 -20.65
N ASP A 69 -2.00 -3.31 -20.05
CA ASP A 69 -2.35 -4.73 -20.11
C ASP A 69 -2.58 -5.29 -18.69
N VAL A 70 -3.74 -5.92 -18.48
CA VAL A 70 -4.16 -6.48 -17.20
C VAL A 70 -3.19 -7.58 -16.76
N TYR A 71 -2.76 -8.44 -17.68
CA TYR A 71 -1.93 -9.59 -17.35
C TYR A 71 -0.54 -9.14 -16.88
N ALA A 72 0.05 -8.15 -17.56
CA ALA A 72 1.29 -7.53 -17.14
C ALA A 72 1.14 -6.81 -15.79
N GLY A 73 -0.01 -6.17 -15.55
CA GLY A 73 -0.32 -5.51 -14.29
C GLY A 73 -0.35 -6.48 -13.10
N VAL A 74 -0.99 -7.65 -13.25
CA VAL A 74 -1.03 -8.69 -12.22
C VAL A 74 0.38 -9.11 -11.81
N ASP A 75 1.26 -9.31 -12.78
CA ASP A 75 2.62 -9.81 -12.55
C ASP A 75 3.45 -8.81 -11.77
N LYS A 76 3.43 -7.55 -12.21
CA LYS A 76 4.13 -6.46 -11.53
C LYS A 76 3.62 -6.23 -10.12
N VAL A 77 2.31 -6.33 -9.89
CA VAL A 77 1.74 -6.18 -8.54
C VAL A 77 2.20 -7.32 -7.63
N VAL A 78 2.21 -8.56 -8.12
CA VAL A 78 2.70 -9.73 -7.38
C VAL A 78 4.19 -9.59 -7.06
N ASP A 79 5.02 -9.16 -8.01
CA ASP A 79 6.46 -8.97 -7.81
C ASP A 79 6.76 -7.86 -6.79
N LYS A 80 6.02 -6.74 -6.84
CA LYS A 80 6.12 -5.67 -5.83
C LYS A 80 5.77 -6.19 -4.44
N LEU A 81 4.68 -6.95 -4.32
CA LEU A 81 4.25 -7.54 -3.06
C LEU A 81 5.29 -8.54 -2.52
N ALA A 82 5.83 -9.42 -3.37
CA ALA A 82 6.88 -10.36 -3.00
C ALA A 82 8.15 -9.64 -2.52
N THR A 83 8.56 -8.58 -3.22
CA THR A 83 9.72 -7.75 -2.85
C THR A 83 9.52 -7.05 -1.51
N GLN A 84 8.33 -6.48 -1.28
CA GLN A 84 7.98 -5.86 0.01
C GLN A 84 8.04 -6.90 1.14
N MET A 85 7.45 -8.08 0.94
CA MET A 85 7.46 -9.14 1.96
C MET A 85 8.90 -9.59 2.29
N SER A 86 9.74 -9.78 1.28
CA SER A 86 11.14 -10.17 1.46
C SER A 86 11.92 -9.12 2.26
N ARG A 87 11.77 -7.83 1.93
CA ARG A 87 12.45 -6.73 2.64
C ARG A 87 12.02 -6.61 4.09
N PHE A 88 10.73 -6.79 4.38
CA PHE A 88 10.18 -6.63 5.72
C PHE A 88 10.23 -7.92 6.56
N LYS A 89 10.61 -9.07 5.98
CA LYS A 89 10.81 -10.39 6.65
C LYS A 89 11.63 -10.24 7.94
N THR A 90 12.83 -9.66 7.87
CA THR A 90 13.75 -9.51 9.01
C THR A 90 13.18 -8.64 10.13
N ARG A 91 12.43 -7.59 9.78
CA ARG A 91 11.79 -6.67 10.75
C ARG A 91 10.55 -7.29 11.38
N LEU A 92 9.75 -8.01 10.60
CA LEU A 92 8.55 -8.72 11.06
C LEU A 92 8.94 -9.89 11.98
N LEU A 93 9.97 -10.66 11.64
CA LEU A 93 10.55 -11.72 12.49
C LEU A 93 11.06 -11.18 13.83
N ARG A 94 11.74 -10.02 13.84
CA ARG A 94 12.23 -9.38 15.08
C ARG A 94 11.09 -8.87 15.97
N LYS A 95 10.01 -8.33 15.37
CA LYS A 95 8.89 -7.74 16.11
C LYS A 95 7.83 -8.76 16.56
N HIS A 96 7.69 -9.88 15.86
CA HIS A 96 6.67 -10.91 16.10
C HIS A 96 7.28 -12.29 16.38
N LYS A 97 8.27 -12.37 17.27
CA LYS A 97 8.96 -13.63 17.64
C LYS A 97 8.03 -14.72 18.21
N ASP A 98 6.84 -14.33 18.69
CA ASP A 98 5.81 -15.25 19.23
C ASP A 98 4.63 -15.53 18.28
N ASN A 99 4.51 -14.84 17.14
CA ASN A 99 3.31 -14.93 16.31
C ASN A 99 3.51 -15.92 15.14
N LYS A 100 2.98 -17.14 15.29
CA LYS A 100 3.09 -18.29 14.35
C LYS A 100 2.40 -18.11 12.98
N GLU A 101 2.07 -16.89 12.59
CA GLU A 101 1.26 -16.63 11.38
C GLU A 101 2.04 -16.27 10.11
N PHE A 102 3.37 -16.25 10.19
CA PHE A 102 4.22 -16.10 9.03
C PHE A 102 5.11 -17.33 8.87
N ALA A 103 4.82 -18.15 7.87
CA ALA A 103 5.70 -19.24 7.43
C ALA A 103 6.80 -18.64 6.53
N PHE A 104 7.77 -17.96 7.14
CA PHE A 104 8.87 -17.29 6.43
C PHE A 104 9.97 -18.24 5.93
N ASP A 105 9.77 -19.57 6.00
CA ASP A 105 10.78 -20.60 5.71
C ASP A 105 11.25 -20.63 4.24
N ASP A 106 10.42 -20.18 3.29
CA ASP A 106 10.66 -20.35 1.83
C ASP A 106 11.01 -19.06 1.07
N LEU A 107 11.29 -17.94 1.76
CA LEU A 107 11.72 -16.70 1.12
C LEU A 107 13.25 -16.67 0.94
N PRO A 108 13.78 -16.42 -0.28
CA PRO A 108 15.22 -16.19 -0.45
C PRO A 108 15.65 -14.99 0.41
N ASP A 109 16.74 -15.14 1.16
CA ASP A 109 17.29 -14.07 1.98
C ASP A 109 17.86 -12.98 1.07
N SER A 110 17.04 -11.98 0.75
CA SER A 110 17.54 -10.71 0.25
C SER A 110 18.21 -9.99 1.42
N SER A 111 19.52 -10.20 1.56
CA SER A 111 20.39 -9.78 2.66
C SER A 111 20.66 -8.28 2.78
N GLU A 112 19.77 -7.42 2.28
CA GLU A 112 19.90 -5.97 2.42
C GLU A 112 18.63 -5.39 3.04
N SER A 113 18.45 -5.73 4.32
CA SER A 113 17.58 -4.94 5.18
C SER A 113 18.31 -3.62 5.48
N GLU A 114 18.27 -2.65 4.55
CA GLU A 114 18.71 -1.30 4.86
C GLU A 114 17.97 -0.84 6.13
N GLU A 115 18.70 -0.68 7.22
CA GLU A 115 18.15 -0.09 8.43
C GLU A 115 17.77 1.35 8.07
N THR A 116 16.48 1.59 7.85
CA THR A 116 15.91 2.93 7.69
C THR A 116 16.27 3.77 8.91
N VAL A 117 17.38 4.49 8.82
CA VAL A 117 17.80 5.46 9.82
C VAL A 117 16.94 6.71 9.61
N VAL A 118 16.31 7.19 10.68
CA VAL A 118 15.62 8.48 10.64
C VAL A 118 16.69 9.57 10.55
N VAL A 119 16.90 10.11 9.34
CA VAL A 119 18.00 11.05 9.04
C VAL A 119 17.74 12.44 9.64
N LYS A 120 16.47 12.84 9.80
CA LYS A 120 16.11 14.19 10.23
C LYS A 120 14.81 14.18 11.02
N ARG A 121 14.78 14.96 12.10
CA ARG A 121 13.57 15.24 12.90
C ARG A 121 13.32 16.74 12.86
N LYS A 122 12.18 17.17 12.34
CA LYS A 122 11.75 18.57 12.31
C LYS A 122 10.53 18.70 13.24
N LYS A 123 10.60 19.64 14.17
CA LYS A 123 9.46 20.05 15.02
C LYS A 123 8.91 21.34 14.44
N PHE A 124 7.60 21.46 14.42
CA PHE A 124 6.88 22.62 13.91
C PHE A 124 5.72 22.89 14.84
N ASP A 125 5.34 24.15 14.97
CA ASP A 125 4.12 24.53 15.63
C ASP A 125 2.95 24.33 14.67
N LEU A 126 1.90 23.68 15.14
CA LEU A 126 0.70 23.43 14.35
C LEU A 126 -0.15 24.71 14.38
N ILE A 127 -0.06 25.48 13.30
CA ILE A 127 -0.89 26.66 13.09
C ILE A 127 -2.22 26.18 12.48
N PRO A 128 -3.38 26.54 13.06
CA PRO A 128 -4.67 26.28 12.43
C PRO A 128 -4.71 26.93 11.05
N MET A 129 -5.03 26.14 10.03
CA MET A 129 -5.17 26.62 8.65
C MET A 129 -6.20 25.79 7.90
N THR A 130 -6.68 26.33 6.79
CA THR A 130 -7.58 25.62 5.89
C THR A 130 -6.84 24.60 5.02
N ILE A 131 -7.57 23.66 4.42
CA ILE A 131 -7.02 22.67 3.48
C ILE A 131 -6.29 23.34 2.31
N GLU A 132 -6.86 24.41 1.75
CA GLU A 132 -6.28 25.14 0.62
C GLU A 132 -4.95 25.82 1.00
N GLU A 133 -4.89 26.42 2.19
CA GLU A 133 -3.66 27.00 2.73
C GLU A 133 -2.60 25.94 2.97
N ALA A 134 -2.99 24.77 3.49
CA ALA A 134 -2.07 23.64 3.69
C ALA A 134 -1.50 23.13 2.36
N ILE A 135 -2.30 23.07 1.29
CA ILE A 135 -1.84 22.73 -0.07
C ILE A 135 -0.84 23.79 -0.56
N MET A 136 -1.15 25.08 -0.41
CA MET A 136 -0.25 26.17 -0.82
C MET A 136 1.11 26.10 -0.08
N GLN A 137 1.09 25.87 1.24
CA GLN A 137 2.32 25.72 2.02
C GLN A 137 3.12 24.47 1.64
N MET A 138 2.43 23.37 1.34
CA MET A 138 3.06 22.15 0.85
C MET A 138 3.82 22.40 -0.47
N GLU A 139 3.22 23.15 -1.40
CA GLU A 139 3.83 23.48 -2.69
C GLU A 139 5.00 24.46 -2.54
N LEU A 140 4.87 25.48 -1.70
CA LEU A 140 5.95 26.45 -1.43
C LEU A 140 7.19 25.78 -0.82
N LEU A 141 7.00 24.71 -0.04
CA LEU A 141 8.09 23.93 0.54
C LEU A 141 8.57 22.78 -0.36
N GLU A 142 7.94 22.59 -1.52
CA GLU A 142 8.17 21.47 -2.43
C GLU A 142 8.14 20.11 -1.70
N HIS A 143 7.19 19.95 -0.78
CA HIS A 143 7.02 18.70 -0.02
C HIS A 143 5.92 17.83 -0.65
N ASN A 144 6.05 16.50 -0.52
CA ASN A 144 5.02 15.57 -0.98
C ASN A 144 3.88 15.39 0.03
N PHE A 145 4.04 15.90 1.25
CA PHE A 145 3.05 15.89 2.31
C PHE A 145 3.22 17.10 3.22
N TYR A 146 2.14 17.52 3.88
CA TYR A 146 2.13 18.59 4.85
C TYR A 146 1.15 18.30 5.98
N VAL A 147 1.61 18.48 7.22
CA VAL A 147 0.83 18.24 8.45
C VAL A 147 0.34 19.57 8.97
N PHE A 148 -0.96 19.69 9.22
CA PHE A 148 -1.58 20.93 9.69
C PHE A 148 -2.69 20.63 10.69
N LEU A 149 -3.10 21.64 11.45
CA LEU A 149 -4.30 21.60 12.26
C LEU A 149 -5.44 22.19 11.44
N ASP A 150 -6.47 21.41 11.18
CA ASP A 150 -7.62 21.85 10.40
C ASP A 150 -8.50 22.77 11.24
N MET A 151 -8.88 23.91 10.67
CA MET A 151 -9.78 24.87 11.32
C MET A 151 -11.21 24.35 11.45
N ASP A 152 -11.66 23.48 10.55
CA ASP A 152 -13.04 23.02 10.53
C ASP A 152 -13.26 21.83 11.47
N SER A 153 -12.33 20.89 11.49
CA SER A 153 -12.43 19.67 12.32
C SER A 153 -11.69 19.77 13.65
N GLU A 154 -10.86 20.79 13.86
CA GLU A 154 -9.94 20.93 15.01
C GLU A 154 -9.01 19.71 15.20
N THR A 155 -8.81 18.89 14.15
CA THR A 155 -7.95 17.70 14.16
C THR A 155 -6.68 17.91 13.36
N VAL A 156 -5.64 17.16 13.71
CA VAL A 156 -4.38 17.18 12.96
C VAL A 156 -4.54 16.35 11.70
N ASN A 157 -4.55 17.01 10.55
CA ASN A 157 -4.75 16.38 9.26
C ASN A 157 -3.44 16.42 8.44
N VAL A 158 -3.31 15.52 7.48
CA VAL A 158 -2.16 15.48 6.57
C VAL A 158 -2.62 15.54 5.13
N VAL A 159 -2.24 16.60 4.41
CA VAL A 159 -2.41 16.64 2.95
C VAL A 159 -1.18 16.01 2.28
N TYR A 160 -1.39 15.28 1.19
CA TYR A 160 -0.31 14.66 0.42
C TYR A 160 -0.59 14.65 -1.07
N LYS A 161 0.47 14.65 -1.87
CA LYS A 161 0.37 14.57 -3.33
C LYS A 161 0.18 13.13 -3.79
N ARG A 162 -0.88 12.85 -4.54
CA ARG A 162 -1.13 11.55 -5.16
C ARG A 162 -0.25 11.39 -6.40
N LYS A 163 -0.04 10.15 -6.82
CA LYS A 163 0.70 9.83 -8.06
C LYS A 163 0.04 10.39 -9.32
N ASP A 164 -1.28 10.57 -9.29
CA ASP A 164 -2.08 11.13 -10.37
C ASP A 164 -1.92 12.66 -10.52
N GLY A 165 -1.26 13.32 -9.57
CA GLY A 165 -1.11 14.78 -9.52
C GLY A 165 -2.14 15.48 -8.62
N ASP A 166 -3.24 14.82 -8.30
CA ASP A 166 -4.26 15.32 -7.37
C ASP A 166 -3.79 15.26 -5.90
N TYR A 167 -4.53 15.92 -5.01
CA TYR A 167 -4.26 15.94 -3.57
C TYR A 167 -5.13 14.92 -2.83
N GLY A 168 -4.56 14.31 -1.79
CA GLY A 168 -5.28 13.46 -0.84
C GLY A 168 -5.13 14.00 0.57
N ILE A 169 -6.10 13.71 1.43
CA ILE A 169 -6.10 14.12 2.84
C ILE A 169 -6.18 12.85 3.70
N LEU A 170 -5.39 12.80 4.75
CA LEU A 170 -5.46 11.80 5.81
C LEU A 170 -6.01 12.46 7.08
N GLU A 171 -7.22 12.06 7.44
CA GLU A 171 -7.90 12.50 8.67
C GLU A 171 -7.84 11.35 9.69
N PRO A 172 -7.12 11.51 10.80
CA PRO A 172 -7.14 10.52 11.87
C PRO A 172 -8.48 10.56 12.60
N SER A 173 -9.06 9.37 12.83
CA SER A 173 -10.15 9.18 13.79
C SER A 173 -9.59 8.47 15.03
N TYR A 174 -10.04 8.90 16.21
CA TYR A 174 -9.62 8.38 17.51
C TYR A 174 -10.71 7.53 18.16
#